data_AF-A0A660U540-F1
#
_entry.id   AF-A0A660U540-F1
#
_cell.length_a   1.000
_cell.length_b   1.000
_cell.length_c   1.000
_cell.angle_alpha   90.00
_cell.angle_beta   90.00
_cell.angle_gamma   90.00
#
_symmetry.space_group_name_H-M   'P 1'
#
loop_
_entity.id
_entity.type
_entity.pdbx_description
1 polymer ?
#
loop_
_entity_poly.entity_id
_entity_poly.type
_entity_poly.pdbx_seq_one_letter_code
_entity_poly.pdbx_strand_id
1 'polypeptide(L)'
;MNKTKRKTIEGWIDKASNQLLAAKEHLKSFRCSEAIEAAQECVELSVKSVLSLLDIKYSRSHEWAPDKKEFAAIAQQIQKRRLLDKLAKQYLDHKIRLPRLLFLMNFWAQFYITAKYGFEAELLSSARDLFNKEEAELAVRHADECYRAASELRYLDEDKLAALVSQDAA
;
A
#
# COMPACT_ATOMS: atom_id res chain seq x y z
N MET A 1 -9.02 -8.53 -17.33
CA MET A 1 -7.62 -8.03 -17.25
C MET A 1 -6.73 -8.96 -18.07
N ASN A 2 -5.73 -8.46 -18.83
CA ASN A 2 -4.86 -9.39 -19.58
C ASN A 2 -3.91 -10.16 -18.64
N LYS A 3 -3.49 -11.37 -19.05
CA LYS A 3 -2.68 -12.27 -18.23
C LYS A 3 -1.34 -11.65 -17.81
N THR A 4 -0.69 -10.90 -18.71
CA THR A 4 0.58 -10.23 -18.43
C THR A 4 0.46 -9.20 -17.31
N LYS A 5 -0.56 -8.33 -17.36
CA LYS A 5 -0.83 -7.34 -16.32
C LYS A 5 -1.11 -8.03 -14.98
N ARG A 6 -1.90 -9.10 -14.97
CA ARG A 6 -2.18 -9.87 -13.75
C ARG A 6 -0.89 -10.44 -13.14
N LYS A 7 -0.05 -11.10 -13.95
CA LYS A 7 1.23 -11.67 -13.52
C LYS A 7 2.17 -10.59 -12.97
N THR A 8 2.23 -9.42 -13.59
CA THR A 8 3.03 -8.29 -13.09
C THR A 8 2.56 -7.84 -11.70
N ILE A 9 1.24 -7.71 -11.50
CA ILE A 9 0.67 -7.32 -10.21
C ILE A 9 0.93 -8.39 -9.15
N GLU A 10 0.77 -9.66 -9.49
CA GLU A 10 1.09 -10.77 -8.58
C GLU A 10 2.55 -10.76 -8.15
N GLY A 11 3.48 -10.44 -9.06
CA GLY A 11 4.89 -10.24 -8.70
C GLY A 11 5.14 -9.08 -7.74
N TRP A 12 4.33 -8.01 -7.78
CA TRP A 12 4.38 -6.94 -6.78
C TRP A 12 3.89 -7.42 -5.41
N ILE A 13 2.86 -8.26 -5.37
CA ILE A 13 2.35 -8.86 -4.13
C ILE A 13 3.37 -9.82 -3.54
N ASP A 14 4.05 -10.61 -4.37
CA ASP A 14 5.15 -11.49 -3.92
C ASP A 14 6.29 -10.67 -3.32
N LYS A 15 6.68 -9.57 -3.98
CA LYS A 15 7.69 -8.65 -3.44
C LYS A 15 7.23 -7.98 -2.13
N ALA A 16 5.97 -7.58 -2.02
CA ALA A 16 5.40 -7.04 -0.79
C ALA A 16 5.48 -8.06 0.37
N SER A 17 5.21 -9.33 0.09
CA SER A 17 5.36 -10.42 1.07
C SER A 17 6.79 -10.53 1.60
N ASN A 18 7.78 -10.51 0.69
CA ASN A 18 9.20 -10.54 1.05
C ASN A 18 9.59 -9.35 1.92
N GLN A 19 9.08 -8.15 1.60
CA GLN A 19 9.36 -6.95 2.38
C GLN A 19 8.68 -6.96 3.75
N LEU A 20 7.47 -7.51 3.85
CA LEU A 20 6.83 -7.73 5.15
C LEU A 20 7.63 -8.71 6.02
N LEU A 21 8.19 -9.77 5.43
CA LEU A 21 9.07 -10.71 6.13
C LEU A 21 10.34 -10.00 6.59
N ALA A 22 11.01 -9.25 5.71
CA ALA A 22 12.20 -8.47 6.05
C ALA A 22 11.91 -7.49 7.20
N ALA A 23 10.81 -6.73 7.13
CA ALA A 23 10.40 -5.80 8.17
C ALA A 23 10.22 -6.49 9.54
N LYS A 24 9.61 -7.68 9.55
CA LYS A 24 9.45 -8.50 10.76
C LYS A 24 10.81 -8.97 11.31
N GLU A 25 11.76 -9.34 10.46
CA GLU A 25 13.11 -9.74 10.89
C GLU A 25 13.96 -8.56 11.40
N HIS A 26 13.86 -7.40 10.76
CA HIS A 26 14.50 -6.17 11.24
C HIS A 26 13.98 -5.76 12.61
N LEU A 27 12.65 -5.83 12.81
CA LEU A 27 12.02 -5.54 14.10
C LEU A 27 12.49 -6.48 15.21
N LYS A 28 12.60 -7.79 14.95
CA LYS A 28 13.16 -8.77 15.91
C LYS A 28 14.61 -8.44 16.30
N SER A 29 15.36 -7.83 15.39
CA SER A 29 16.75 -7.45 15.59
C SER A 29 16.93 -6.02 16.12
N PHE A 30 15.84 -5.35 16.52
CA PHE A 30 15.84 -3.94 16.97
C PHE A 30 16.42 -2.95 15.95
N ARG A 31 16.31 -3.28 14.65
CA ARG A 31 16.69 -2.41 13.54
C ARG A 31 15.47 -1.62 13.07
N CYS A 32 15.08 -0.62 13.86
CA CYS A 32 13.80 0.09 13.69
C CYS A 32 13.69 0.84 12.36
N SER A 33 14.74 1.58 11.96
CA SER A 33 14.79 2.28 10.68
C SER A 33 14.57 1.35 9.49
N GLU A 34 15.27 0.22 9.46
CA GLU A 34 15.18 -0.75 8.38
C GLU A 34 13.85 -1.52 8.41
N ALA A 35 13.29 -1.74 9.60
CA ALA A 35 11.95 -2.30 9.72
C ALA A 35 10.90 -1.36 9.11
N ILE A 36 11.03 -0.05 9.34
CA ILE A 36 10.15 0.97 8.75
C ILE A 36 10.36 1.05 7.23
N GLU A 37 11.60 1.04 6.75
CA GLU A 37 11.92 1.04 5.31
C GLU A 37 11.26 -0.15 4.58
N ALA A 38 11.47 -1.35 5.09
CA ALA A 38 10.88 -2.56 4.49
C ALA A 38 9.33 -2.55 4.61
N ALA A 39 8.79 -2.07 5.73
CA ALA A 39 7.34 -1.91 5.89
C ALA A 39 6.74 -0.91 4.90
N GLN A 40 7.42 0.21 4.63
CA GLN A 40 7.02 1.21 3.64
C GLN A 40 6.94 0.61 2.24
N GLU A 41 7.96 -0.13 1.81
CA GLU A 41 7.95 -0.75 0.49
C GLU A 41 6.84 -1.80 0.38
N CYS A 42 6.59 -2.57 1.44
CA CYS A 42 5.45 -3.49 1.51
C CYS A 42 4.11 -2.75 1.35
N VAL A 43 3.91 -1.63 2.06
CA VAL A 43 2.70 -0.80 1.95
C VAL A 43 2.52 -0.28 0.53
N GLU A 44 3.57 0.32 -0.06
CA GLU A 44 3.51 0.89 -1.42
C GLU A 44 3.12 -0.19 -2.44
N LEU A 45 3.84 -1.31 -2.46
CA LEU A 45 3.58 -2.40 -3.42
C LEU A 45 2.19 -3.01 -3.23
N SER A 46 1.75 -3.19 -1.99
CA SER A 46 0.44 -3.75 -1.68
C SER A 46 -0.69 -2.82 -2.16
N VAL A 47 -0.60 -1.52 -1.85
CA VAL A 47 -1.63 -0.55 -2.25
C VAL A 47 -1.63 -0.35 -3.76
N LYS A 48 -0.47 -0.25 -4.41
CA LYS A 48 -0.37 -0.20 -5.89
C LYS A 48 -0.98 -1.45 -6.55
N SER A 49 -0.81 -2.62 -5.93
CA SER A 49 -1.43 -3.86 -6.39
C SER A 49 -2.96 -3.82 -6.27
N VAL A 50 -3.49 -3.40 -5.12
CA VAL A 50 -4.94 -3.21 -4.91
C VAL A 50 -5.53 -2.25 -5.95
N LEU A 51 -4.92 -1.07 -6.14
CA LEU A 51 -5.37 -0.10 -7.13
C LEU A 51 -5.35 -0.69 -8.55
N SER A 52 -4.30 -1.42 -8.90
CA SER A 52 -4.16 -2.03 -10.22
C SER A 52 -5.14 -3.16 -10.48
N LEU A 53 -5.45 -4.00 -9.48
CA LEU A 53 -6.46 -5.06 -9.57
C LEU A 53 -7.87 -4.49 -9.72
N LEU A 54 -8.15 -3.37 -9.06
CA LEU A 54 -9.42 -2.63 -9.20
C LEU A 54 -9.46 -1.71 -10.43
N ASP A 55 -8.44 -1.76 -11.29
CA ASP A 55 -8.26 -0.91 -12.48
C ASP A 55 -8.39 0.59 -12.20
N ILE A 56 -7.95 1.04 -11.02
CA ILE A 56 -7.80 2.45 -10.68
C ILE A 56 -6.49 2.94 -11.30
N LYS A 57 -6.54 4.05 -12.03
CA LYS A 57 -5.36 4.70 -12.62
C LYS A 57 -4.70 5.60 -11.58
N TYR A 58 -3.38 5.57 -11.53
CA TYR A 58 -2.55 6.37 -10.64
C TYR A 58 -1.21 6.68 -11.32
N SER A 59 -0.47 7.65 -10.80
CA SER A 59 0.87 8.00 -11.30
C SER A 59 1.87 6.93 -10.88
N ARG A 60 2.93 6.73 -11.66
CA ARG A 60 4.00 5.80 -11.28
C ARG A 60 4.99 6.38 -10.27
N SER A 61 4.78 7.61 -9.80
CA SER A 61 5.59 8.22 -8.74
C SER A 61 5.60 7.36 -7.46
N HIS A 62 6.71 7.44 -6.73
CA HIS A 62 6.87 6.78 -5.43
C HIS A 62 6.26 7.60 -4.29
N GLU A 63 6.17 8.91 -4.47
CA GLU A 63 5.58 9.84 -3.51
C GLU A 63 4.31 10.49 -4.06
N TRP A 64 3.38 10.79 -3.17
CA TRP A 64 2.25 11.64 -3.49
C TRP A 64 2.76 13.07 -3.65
N ALA A 65 2.46 13.69 -4.80
CA ALA A 65 2.79 15.09 -4.99
C ALA A 65 2.12 15.95 -3.88
N PRO A 66 2.82 16.96 -3.33
CA PRO A 66 2.29 17.84 -2.29
C PRO A 66 0.96 18.52 -2.68
N ASP A 67 0.71 18.68 -3.98
CA ASP A 67 -0.50 19.29 -4.52
C ASP A 67 -1.76 18.40 -4.45
N LYS A 68 -1.62 17.16 -3.95
CA LYS A 68 -2.70 16.17 -3.74
C LYS A 68 -3.51 15.82 -5.00
N LYS A 69 -3.06 16.20 -6.20
CA LYS A 69 -3.82 15.96 -7.44
C LYS A 69 -4.02 14.48 -7.73
N GLU A 70 -2.98 13.67 -7.48
CA GLU A 70 -3.06 12.23 -7.66
C GLU A 70 -4.09 11.61 -6.71
N PHE A 71 -4.10 12.04 -5.44
CA PHE A 71 -5.05 11.54 -4.45
C PHE A 71 -6.48 11.90 -4.83
N ALA A 72 -6.70 13.14 -5.28
CA ALA A 72 -7.99 13.58 -5.78
C ALA A 72 -8.44 12.76 -7.01
N ALA A 73 -7.55 12.44 -7.94
CA ALA A 73 -7.86 11.64 -9.12
C ALA A 73 -8.25 10.19 -8.76
N ILE A 74 -7.57 9.57 -7.79
CA ILE A 74 -7.92 8.24 -7.28
C ILE A 74 -9.26 8.29 -6.55
N ALA A 75 -9.46 9.26 -5.66
CA ALA A 75 -10.72 9.44 -4.94
C ALA A 75 -11.90 9.63 -5.89
N GLN A 76 -11.74 10.43 -6.96
CA GLN A 76 -12.76 10.64 -7.97
C GLN A 76 -13.12 9.34 -8.71
N GLN A 77 -12.14 8.50 -9.04
CA GLN A 77 -12.40 7.19 -9.65
C GLN A 77 -13.16 6.25 -8.71
N ILE A 78 -12.79 6.23 -7.42
CA ILE A 78 -13.47 5.42 -6.39
C ILE A 78 -14.94 5.84 -6.26
N GLN A 79 -15.20 7.15 -6.20
CA GLN A 79 -16.55 7.71 -6.07
C GLN A 79 -17.39 7.46 -7.33
N LYS A 80 -16.89 7.84 -8.52
CA LYS A 80 -17.64 7.70 -9.78
C LYS A 80 -18.02 6.24 -10.08
N ARG A 81 -17.13 5.30 -9.73
CA ARG A 81 -17.33 3.87 -9.95
C ARG A 81 -18.05 3.17 -8.80
N ARG A 82 -18.45 3.91 -7.75
CA ARG A 82 -19.10 3.39 -6.53
C ARG A 82 -18.36 2.19 -5.94
N LEU A 83 -17.02 2.23 -5.94
CA LEU A 83 -16.22 1.05 -5.57
C LEU A 83 -16.43 0.63 -4.12
N LEU A 84 -16.67 1.59 -3.21
CA LEU A 84 -16.98 1.26 -1.81
C LEU A 84 -18.29 0.49 -1.68
N ASP A 85 -19.33 0.89 -2.41
CA ASP A 85 -20.62 0.18 -2.43
C ASP A 85 -20.48 -1.22 -3.04
N LYS A 86 -19.67 -1.35 -4.10
CA LYS A 86 -19.39 -2.65 -4.75
C LYS A 86 -18.63 -3.60 -3.82
N LEU A 87 -17.65 -3.08 -3.07
CA LEU A 87 -16.94 -3.84 -2.06
C LEU A 87 -17.88 -4.28 -0.93
N ALA A 88 -18.73 -3.38 -0.43
CA ALA A 88 -19.70 -3.68 0.63
C ALA A 88 -20.73 -4.75 0.18
N LYS A 89 -21.25 -4.65 -1.04
CA LYS A 89 -22.17 -5.65 -1.63
C LYS A 89 -21.56 -7.05 -1.71
N GLN A 90 -20.24 -7.16 -1.80
CA GLN A 90 -19.51 -8.43 -1.82
C GLN A 90 -18.94 -8.83 -0.45
N TYR A 91 -19.26 -8.08 0.62
CA TYR A 91 -18.71 -8.26 1.96
C TYR A 91 -17.17 -8.18 2.00
N LEU A 92 -16.58 -7.31 1.18
CA LEU A 92 -15.14 -7.11 1.08
C LEU A 92 -14.65 -5.80 1.70
N ASP A 93 -15.57 -4.91 2.09
CA ASP A 93 -15.29 -3.58 2.65
C ASP A 93 -14.49 -3.62 3.96
N HIS A 94 -14.69 -4.64 4.79
CA HIS A 94 -13.90 -4.82 6.02
C HIS A 94 -12.47 -5.31 5.76
N LYS A 95 -12.22 -5.98 4.62
CA LYS A 95 -10.91 -6.49 4.23
C LYS A 95 -10.14 -5.51 3.36
N ILE A 96 -10.84 -4.84 2.44
CA ILE A 96 -10.29 -3.92 1.44
C ILE A 96 -10.80 -2.51 1.78
N ARG A 97 -10.27 -1.97 2.88
CA ARG A 97 -10.63 -0.63 3.36
C ARG A 97 -9.92 0.44 2.52
N LEU A 98 -10.37 0.68 1.29
CA LEU A 98 -9.67 1.55 0.32
C LEU A 98 -9.22 2.91 0.89
N PRO A 99 -10.07 3.70 1.59
CA PRO A 99 -9.63 4.98 2.14
C PRO A 99 -8.50 4.83 3.16
N ARG A 100 -8.56 3.76 3.97
CA ARG A 100 -7.56 3.42 4.98
C ARG A 100 -6.24 2.98 4.34
N LEU A 101 -6.29 2.19 3.27
CA LEU A 101 -5.10 1.78 2.51
C LEU A 101 -4.39 2.99 1.89
N LEU A 102 -5.16 3.92 1.29
CA LEU A 102 -4.61 5.16 0.72
C LEU A 102 -4.01 6.06 1.80
N PHE A 103 -4.68 6.18 2.96
CA PHE A 103 -4.14 6.88 4.12
C PHE A 103 -2.80 6.29 4.55
N LEU A 104 -2.70 4.95 4.67
CA LEU A 104 -1.47 4.28 5.10
C LEU A 104 -0.32 4.48 4.12
N MET A 105 -0.58 4.36 2.82
CA MET A 105 0.41 4.64 1.78
C MET A 105 0.92 6.09 1.88
N ASN A 106 0.02 7.06 2.02
CA ASN A 106 0.42 8.46 2.16
C ASN A 106 1.17 8.75 3.47
N PHE A 107 0.70 8.19 4.58
CA PHE A 107 1.29 8.37 5.91
C PHE A 107 2.72 7.85 5.96
N TRP A 108 2.94 6.62 5.52
CA TRP A 108 4.27 6.00 5.58
C TRP A 108 5.23 6.56 4.52
N ALA A 109 4.75 7.03 3.37
CA ALA A 109 5.60 7.66 2.35
C ALA A 109 6.41 8.86 2.89
N GLN A 110 5.88 9.58 3.89
CA GLN A 110 6.55 10.75 4.48
C GLN A 110 7.89 10.41 5.16
N PHE A 111 8.09 9.16 5.56
CA PHE A 111 9.30 8.74 6.26
C PHE A 111 10.33 8.07 5.34
N TYR A 112 10.11 8.01 4.02
CA TYR A 112 10.94 7.19 3.11
C TYR A 112 12.42 7.61 3.12
N ILE A 113 12.68 8.91 2.97
CA ILE A 113 14.04 9.45 3.01
C ILE A 113 14.60 9.38 4.44
N THR A 114 13.80 9.77 5.43
CA THR A 114 14.22 9.81 6.84
C THR A 114 14.56 8.43 7.42
N ALA A 115 13.82 7.39 7.05
CA ALA A 115 14.09 6.00 7.49
C ALA A 115 15.38 5.43 6.88
N LYS A 116 15.85 5.96 5.75
CA LYS A 116 17.09 5.52 5.10
C LYS A 116 18.31 6.29 5.57
N TYR A 117 18.18 7.61 5.63
CA TYR A 117 19.34 8.50 5.77
C TYR A 117 19.35 9.29 7.07
N GLY A 118 18.25 9.29 7.83
CA GLY A 118 18.09 10.12 9.01
C GLY A 118 17.80 11.58 8.64
N PHE A 119 18.27 12.51 9.49
CA PHE A 119 18.23 13.93 9.21
C PHE A 119 19.58 14.38 8.65
N GLU A 120 19.71 14.31 7.33
CA GLU A 120 20.92 14.73 6.60
C GLU A 120 21.18 16.24 6.70
N ALA A 121 20.15 17.03 7.01
CA ALA A 121 20.29 18.46 7.27
C ALA A 121 21.29 18.68 8.41
N GLU A 122 22.44 19.28 8.07
CA GLU A 122 23.56 19.51 9.00
C GLU A 122 24.08 18.24 9.69
N LEU A 123 23.82 17.05 9.11
CA LEU A 123 24.16 15.74 9.69
C LEU A 123 23.64 15.57 11.13
N LEU A 124 22.44 16.08 11.40
CA LEU A 124 21.87 16.16 12.75
C LEU A 124 21.70 14.79 13.43
N SER A 125 21.20 13.79 12.72
CA SER A 125 20.92 12.48 13.32
C SER A 125 20.86 11.35 12.28
N SER A 126 21.29 10.14 12.67
CA SER A 126 21.20 8.95 11.84
C SER A 126 19.78 8.35 11.85
N ALA A 127 19.39 7.60 10.83
CA ALA A 127 18.08 6.94 10.79
C ALA A 127 17.83 6.03 12.01
N ARG A 128 18.89 5.40 12.52
CA ARG A 128 18.84 4.51 13.67
C ARG A 128 18.38 5.21 14.95
N ASP A 129 18.71 6.49 15.09
CA ASP A 129 18.44 7.26 16.31
C ASP A 129 17.06 7.92 16.30
N LEU A 130 16.34 7.87 15.17
CA LEU A 130 15.06 8.58 14.99
C LEU A 130 13.82 7.75 15.32
N PHE A 131 13.93 6.42 15.31
CA PHE A 131 12.77 5.53 15.42
C PHE A 131 12.98 4.52 16.54
N ASN A 132 11.96 4.39 17.38
CA ASN A 132 11.92 3.40 18.43
C ASN A 132 11.11 2.19 17.97
N LYS A 133 11.00 1.22 18.87
CA LYS A 133 10.35 -0.05 18.61
C LYS A 133 8.86 0.15 18.33
N GLU A 134 8.22 1.11 18.98
CA GLU A 134 6.79 1.39 18.86
C GLU A 134 6.42 1.87 17.45
N GLU A 135 7.21 2.77 16.85
CA GLU A 135 7.01 3.20 15.47
C GLU A 135 7.22 2.04 14.49
N ALA A 136 8.26 1.23 14.71
CA ALA A 136 8.55 0.07 13.87
C ALA A 136 7.45 -1.01 13.95
N GLU A 137 6.93 -1.30 15.15
CA GLU A 137 5.79 -2.20 15.34
C GLU A 137 4.53 -1.70 14.64
N LEU A 138 4.26 -0.38 14.71
CA LEU A 138 3.14 0.22 14.02
C LEU A 138 3.30 0.11 12.49
N ALA A 139 4.52 0.33 11.96
CA ALA A 139 4.82 0.18 10.55
C ALA A 139 4.58 -1.25 10.06
N VAL A 140 5.11 -2.25 10.78
CA VAL A 140 4.93 -3.67 10.44
C VAL A 140 3.45 -4.07 10.50
N ARG A 141 2.68 -3.60 11.48
CA ARG A 141 1.23 -3.87 11.56
C ARG A 141 0.47 -3.28 10.37
N HIS A 142 0.78 -2.03 9.99
CA HIS A 142 0.16 -1.38 8.84
C HIS A 142 0.58 -2.03 7.51
N ALA A 143 1.82 -2.52 7.39
CA ALA A 143 2.27 -3.28 6.24
C ALA A 143 1.54 -4.62 6.11
N ASP A 144 1.35 -5.35 7.22
CA ASP A 144 0.55 -6.58 7.26
C ASP A 144 -0.91 -6.33 6.84
N GLU A 145 -1.52 -5.24 7.31
CA GLU A 145 -2.86 -4.79 6.91
C GLU A 145 -2.97 -4.60 5.39
N CYS A 146 -2.05 -3.84 4.80
CA CYS A 146 -2.03 -3.58 3.36
C CYS A 146 -1.78 -4.85 2.54
N TYR A 147 -0.83 -5.69 2.96
CA TYR A 147 -0.50 -6.95 2.30
C TYR A 147 -1.68 -7.92 2.29
N ARG A 148 -2.41 -8.04 3.41
CA ARG A 148 -3.62 -8.87 3.48
C ARG A 148 -4.68 -8.39 2.50
N ALA A 149 -4.93 -7.08 2.41
CA ALA A 149 -5.89 -6.55 1.44
C ALA A 149 -5.51 -6.87 -0.02
N ALA A 150 -4.22 -6.75 -0.37
CA ALA A 150 -3.72 -7.12 -1.70
C ALA A 150 -3.85 -8.63 -1.96
N SER A 151 -3.54 -9.45 -0.96
CA SER A 151 -3.64 -10.91 -1.04
C SER A 151 -5.09 -11.39 -1.20
N GLU A 152 -6.04 -10.75 -0.51
CA GLU A 152 -7.47 -11.04 -0.66
C GLU A 152 -7.94 -10.79 -2.10
N LEU A 153 -7.51 -9.68 -2.74
CA LEU A 153 -7.83 -9.44 -4.14
C LEU A 153 -7.12 -10.39 -5.11
N ARG A 154 -5.90 -10.85 -4.79
CA ARG A 154 -5.15 -11.82 -5.61
C ARG A 154 -5.93 -13.11 -5.80
N TYR A 155 -6.53 -13.61 -4.72
CA TYR A 155 -7.26 -14.86 -4.68
C TYR A 155 -8.77 -14.69 -4.84
N LEU A 156 -9.23 -13.46 -5.07
CA LEU A 156 -10.64 -13.22 -5.36
C LEU A 156 -11.01 -13.90 -6.68
N ASP A 157 -12.17 -14.56 -6.66
CA ASP A 157 -12.79 -15.17 -7.84
C ASP A 157 -12.88 -14.16 -9.01
N GLU A 158 -12.67 -14.65 -10.24
CA GLU A 158 -12.59 -13.78 -11.41
C GLU A 158 -13.90 -13.06 -11.70
N ASP A 159 -15.05 -13.69 -11.46
CA ASP A 159 -16.36 -13.07 -11.66
C ASP A 159 -16.63 -11.99 -10.61
N LYS A 160 -16.25 -12.26 -9.36
CA LYS A 160 -16.31 -11.27 -8.27
C LYS A 160 -15.42 -10.06 -8.55
N LEU A 161 -14.19 -10.29 -8.99
CA LEU A 161 -13.27 -9.22 -9.37
C LEU A 161 -13.81 -8.45 -10.58
N ALA A 162 -14.34 -9.13 -11.60
CA ALA A 162 -14.96 -8.52 -12.77
C ALA A 162 -16.14 -7.61 -12.38
N ALA A 163 -16.98 -8.04 -11.44
CA ALA A 163 -18.09 -7.24 -10.91
C ALA A 163 -17.61 -5.98 -10.14
N LEU A 164 -16.43 -6.02 -9.51
CA LEU A 164 -15.82 -4.82 -8.91
C LEU A 164 -15.32 -3.84 -9.98
N VAL A 165 -14.73 -4.36 -11.07
CA VAL A 165 -14.13 -3.51 -12.10
C VAL A 165 -15.10 -3.04 -13.18
N SER A 166 -16.25 -3.68 -13.34
CA SER A 166 -17.28 -3.29 -14.31
C SER A 166 -17.65 -1.83 -14.13
N GLN A 167 -17.87 -1.12 -15.25
CA GLN A 167 -18.50 0.19 -15.19
C GLN A 167 -20.00 -0.04 -15.08
N ASP A 168 -20.65 0.60 -14.11
CA ASP A 168 -22.11 0.64 -14.10
C ASP A 168 -22.52 1.42 -15.35
N ALA A 169 -23.42 0.85 -16.16
CA ALA A 169 -24.03 1.60 -17.25
C ALA A 169 -24.70 2.84 -16.64
N ALA A 170 -24.18 4.02 -16.99
CA ALA A 170 -24.71 5.30 -16.54
C ALA A 170 -26.15 5.50 -17.04
#